data_AF-A0A820N302-F1
#
_entry.id   AF-A0A820N302-F1
#
_cell.length_a   1.000
_cell.length_b   1.000
_cell.length_c   1.000
_cell.angle_alpha   90.00
_cell.angle_beta   90.00
_cell.angle_gamma   90.00
#
_symmetry.space_group_name_H-M   'P 1'
#
loop_
_entity.id
_entity.type
_entity.pdbx_description
1 polymer ?
#
loop_
_entity_poly.entity_id
_entity_poly.type
_entity_poly.pdbx_seq_one_letter_code
_entity_poly.pdbx_strand_id
1 'polypeptide(L)'
;LLKSGISDEHFNSLVNLSKTITDWLSNNENETIDEATGVPIQFEGSSDDDDENEDDISDVEEIQMDDNIQETNYCIRSSDLTRTDRTLQPHTIDAFWLERNLSKIYSNVTDAKIKAEEVLDILKTASNNHELENKLIILLGFEQFEFIKTLRMYRQMILYCTLLARAQNTLEKAEIEE
;
A
#
# COMPACT_ATOMS: atom_id res chain seq x y z
N LEU A 1 3.66 46.51 -22.15
CA LEU A 1 2.33 47.04 -21.74
C LEU A 1 1.75 46.13 -20.65
N LEU A 2 2.24 46.23 -19.41
CA LEU A 2 1.75 45.39 -18.29
C LEU A 2 1.71 46.22 -16.99
N LYS A 3 0.95 47.32 -17.02
CA LYS A 3 0.61 48.10 -15.81
C LYS A 3 -0.80 48.69 -15.93
N SER A 4 -1.78 47.86 -16.29
CA SER A 4 -3.17 48.16 -15.94
C SER A 4 -3.37 47.64 -14.52
N GLY A 5 -3.16 48.52 -13.53
CA GLY A 5 -3.52 48.24 -12.14
C GLY A 5 -5.02 47.97 -12.06
N ILE A 6 -5.41 46.98 -11.25
CA ILE A 6 -6.82 46.73 -10.94
C ILE A 6 -7.38 47.99 -10.25
N SER A 7 -8.63 48.37 -10.55
CA SER A 7 -9.24 49.51 -9.86
C SER A 7 -9.48 49.17 -8.39
N ASP A 8 -9.44 50.19 -7.53
CA ASP A 8 -9.67 50.02 -6.09
C ASP A 8 -11.06 49.41 -5.80
N GLU A 9 -12.06 49.66 -6.66
CA GLU A 9 -13.38 49.04 -6.56
C GLU A 9 -13.33 47.53 -6.77
N HIS A 10 -12.62 47.07 -7.80
CA HIS A 10 -12.45 45.64 -8.08
C HIS A 10 -11.60 44.96 -7.00
N PHE A 11 -10.57 45.63 -6.50
CA PHE A 11 -9.76 45.14 -5.39
C PHE A 11 -10.57 45.00 -4.10
N ASN A 12 -11.35 46.02 -3.74
CA ASN A 12 -12.22 46.00 -2.56
C ASN A 12 -13.28 44.89 -2.66
N SER A 13 -13.82 44.67 -3.85
CA SER A 13 -14.77 43.57 -4.09
C SER A 13 -14.10 42.20 -3.87
N LEU A 14 -12.87 42.01 -4.37
CA LEU A 14 -12.09 40.78 -4.17
C LEU A 14 -11.75 40.54 -2.69
N VAL A 15 -11.38 41.60 -1.97
CA VAL A 15 -11.07 41.56 -0.53
C VAL A 15 -12.31 41.23 0.30
N ASN A 16 -13.48 41.71 -0.10
CA ASN A 16 -14.72 41.35 0.56
C ASN A 16 -15.10 39.89 0.28
N LEU A 17 -14.86 39.40 -0.94
CA LEU A 17 -15.09 38.01 -1.32
C LEU A 17 -14.17 37.05 -0.55
N SER A 18 -12.89 37.41 -0.36
CA SER A 18 -11.94 36.57 0.39
C SER A 18 -12.31 36.48 1.87
N LYS A 19 -12.87 37.53 2.47
CA LYS A 19 -13.37 37.52 3.85
C LYS A 19 -14.59 36.61 4.02
N THR A 20 -15.45 36.49 3.00
CA THR A 20 -16.59 35.56 3.03
C THR A 20 -16.21 34.09 2.89
N ILE A 21 -14.99 33.78 2.44
CA ILE A 21 -14.48 32.40 2.42
C ILE A 21 -14.07 32.04 3.86
N THR A 22 -14.99 31.46 4.62
CA THR A 22 -14.75 31.03 6.02
C THR A 22 -14.83 29.51 6.19
N ASP A 23 -15.24 28.77 5.15
CA ASP A 23 -15.49 27.33 5.23
C ASP A 23 -14.26 26.48 4.86
N TRP A 24 -13.17 26.69 5.59
CA TRP A 24 -11.97 25.84 5.52
C TRP A 24 -11.88 24.84 6.70
N LEU A 25 -12.88 24.84 7.60
CA LEU A 25 -12.85 24.07 8.85
C LEU A 25 -14.20 23.43 9.22
N SER A 26 -15.04 23.07 8.24
CA SER A 26 -16.25 22.30 8.55
C SER A 26 -16.51 21.18 7.55
N ASN A 27 -15.53 20.28 7.44
CA ASN A 27 -15.85 18.85 7.34
C ASN A 27 -14.70 17.95 7.84
N ASN A 28 -14.31 18.12 9.11
CA ASN A 28 -13.65 17.06 9.87
C ASN A 28 -14.60 16.68 11.01
N GLU A 29 -15.60 15.87 10.69
CA GLU A 29 -16.22 15.03 11.70
C GLU A 29 -15.15 14.04 12.18
N ASN A 30 -14.79 14.17 13.47
CA ASN A 30 -14.00 13.28 14.31
C ASN A 30 -12.47 13.43 14.24
N GLU A 31 -11.94 14.33 15.07
CA GLU A 31 -10.83 14.02 15.97
C GLU A 31 -10.69 15.18 16.97
N THR A 32 -11.17 14.99 18.20
CA THR A 32 -10.68 15.73 19.36
C THR A 32 -9.19 15.41 19.51
N ILE A 33 -8.34 16.18 18.84
CA ILE A 33 -6.91 16.23 19.11
C ILE A 33 -6.78 16.79 20.53
N ASP A 34 -6.44 15.91 21.45
CA ASP A 34 -6.14 16.22 22.84
C ASP A 34 -4.86 17.07 22.88
N GLU A 35 -5.03 18.38 23.05
CA GLU A 35 -3.97 19.38 23.20
C GLU A 35 -3.35 19.29 24.61
N ALA A 36 -2.85 18.10 24.97
CA ALA A 36 -2.33 17.85 26.31
C ALA A 36 -1.29 16.72 26.35
N THR A 37 -0.18 16.83 25.62
CA THR A 37 1.01 16.02 25.95
C THR A 37 2.31 16.77 25.63
N GLY A 38 2.62 17.77 26.44
CA GLY A 38 3.96 18.32 26.55
C GLY A 38 4.53 18.00 27.93
N VAL A 39 5.34 16.95 28.05
CA VAL A 39 6.05 16.62 29.29
C VAL A 39 7.40 17.37 29.28
N PRO A 40 7.64 18.33 30.19
CA PRO A 40 8.95 18.95 30.30
C PRO A 40 9.95 17.94 30.87
N ILE A 41 11.03 17.69 30.13
CA ILE A 41 12.15 16.84 30.56
C ILE A 41 12.94 17.62 31.62
N GLN A 42 12.86 17.18 32.88
CA GLN A 42 13.72 17.65 33.96
C GLN A 42 15.02 16.84 33.93
N PHE A 43 16.14 17.51 33.65
CA PHE A 43 17.47 16.92 33.82
C PHE A 43 17.82 16.91 35.31
N GLU A 44 17.68 15.77 35.97
CA GLU A 44 18.39 15.52 37.22
C GLU A 44 19.81 15.06 36.88
N GLY A 45 20.78 15.80 37.42
CA GLY A 45 22.19 15.58 37.19
C GLY A 45 22.68 14.28 37.82
N SER A 46 23.43 13.53 37.01
CA SER A 46 24.51 12.60 37.37
C SER A 46 24.88 12.49 38.85
N SER A 47 24.82 11.27 39.36
CA SER A 47 25.90 10.74 40.20
C SER A 47 26.24 9.35 39.69
N ASP A 48 27.53 9.17 39.40
CA ASP A 48 28.23 7.89 39.31
C ASP A 48 27.83 6.99 40.48
N ASP A 49 27.63 5.71 40.19
CA ASP A 49 28.46 4.69 40.83
C ASP A 49 28.46 3.43 39.96
N ASP A 50 29.67 2.93 39.75
CA ASP A 50 30.06 1.70 39.07
C ASP A 50 29.29 0.48 39.60
N ASP A 51 28.96 -0.48 38.73
CA ASP A 51 29.33 -1.87 39.01
C ASP A 51 29.31 -2.76 37.76
N GLU A 52 30.29 -3.63 37.76
CA GLU A 52 30.91 -4.36 36.67
C GLU A 52 30.17 -5.65 36.23
N ASN A 53 30.63 -6.19 35.08
CA ASN A 53 30.56 -7.60 34.62
C ASN A 53 29.21 -8.04 33.98
N GLU A 54 29.14 -8.85 32.93
CA GLU A 54 30.07 -9.86 32.40
C GLU A 54 29.62 -10.23 30.96
N ASP A 55 30.57 -10.73 30.17
CA ASP A 55 30.44 -11.20 28.78
C ASP A 55 29.35 -12.28 28.57
N ASP A 56 28.67 -12.26 27.41
CA ASP A 56 28.54 -13.50 26.63
C ASP A 56 28.40 -13.23 25.13
N ILE A 57 29.30 -13.85 24.38
CA ILE A 57 29.39 -13.85 22.92
C ILE A 57 28.88 -15.24 22.52
N SER A 58 27.80 -15.33 21.74
CA SER A 58 27.47 -16.60 21.06
C SER A 58 27.22 -16.36 19.57
N ASP A 59 28.14 -16.96 18.81
CA ASP A 59 28.24 -17.02 17.37
C ASP A 59 27.00 -17.55 16.63
N VAL A 60 26.84 -17.00 15.43
CA VAL A 60 26.43 -17.61 14.15
C VAL A 60 26.03 -19.10 14.18
N GLU A 61 24.80 -19.41 13.78
CA GLU A 61 24.51 -20.65 13.02
C GLU A 61 23.58 -20.38 11.83
N GLU A 62 24.15 -20.68 10.67
CA GLU A 62 23.55 -20.85 9.35
C GLU A 62 22.79 -22.19 9.31
N ILE A 63 21.50 -22.20 8.94
CA ILE A 63 20.77 -23.44 8.68
C ILE A 63 20.36 -23.48 7.21
N GLN A 64 21.09 -24.29 6.44
CA GLN A 64 20.65 -24.91 5.19
C GLN A 64 19.92 -26.23 5.49
N MET A 65 19.22 -26.75 4.46
CA MET A 65 18.58 -28.07 4.31
C MET A 65 17.10 -28.15 4.75
N ASP A 66 16.17 -28.83 4.09
CA ASP A 66 16.11 -29.63 2.85
C ASP A 66 14.61 -29.95 2.60
N ASP A 67 14.27 -30.35 1.39
CA ASP A 67 12.96 -30.78 0.91
C ASP A 67 12.32 -31.90 1.77
N ASN A 68 11.08 -31.68 2.25
CA ASN A 68 10.12 -32.79 2.37
C ASN A 68 8.65 -32.33 2.40
N ILE A 69 7.91 -32.85 1.43
CA ILE A 69 6.47 -32.67 1.20
C ILE A 69 5.68 -33.43 2.27
N GLN A 70 4.80 -32.75 3.00
CA GLN A 70 3.54 -33.34 3.45
C GLN A 70 2.40 -32.32 3.37
N GLU A 71 1.44 -32.63 2.50
CA GLU A 71 0.13 -32.00 2.41
C GLU A 71 -0.65 -32.08 3.73
N THR A 72 -1.67 -31.22 3.81
CA THR A 72 -2.79 -31.17 4.78
C THR A 72 -2.65 -30.17 5.92
N ASN A 73 -3.15 -28.95 5.70
CA ASN A 73 -4.35 -28.51 6.43
C ASN A 73 -4.94 -27.22 5.83
N TYR A 74 -6.09 -27.43 5.19
CA TYR A 74 -7.08 -26.40 4.93
C TYR A 74 -7.62 -25.91 6.29
N CYS A 75 -7.37 -24.65 6.65
CA CYS A 75 -8.16 -23.99 7.69
C CYS A 75 -8.67 -22.64 7.19
N ILE A 76 -9.85 -22.68 6.58
CA ILE A 76 -10.77 -21.55 6.60
C ILE A 76 -11.27 -21.43 8.05
N ARG A 77 -10.70 -20.49 8.80
CA ARG A 77 -11.35 -19.90 9.96
C ARG A 77 -11.52 -18.42 9.69
N SER A 78 -12.75 -18.09 9.31
CA SER A 78 -13.34 -16.77 9.53
C SER A 78 -13.21 -16.43 11.03
N SER A 79 -13.14 -15.13 11.33
CA SER A 79 -12.89 -14.48 12.62
C SER A 79 -11.46 -14.56 13.14
N ASP A 80 -10.60 -13.65 12.68
CA ASP A 80 -9.76 -12.88 13.61
C ASP A 80 -9.33 -11.55 12.99
N LEU A 81 -9.77 -10.47 13.63
CA LEU A 81 -9.60 -9.09 13.23
C LEU A 81 -8.28 -8.52 13.80
N THR A 82 -7.20 -9.31 13.78
CA THR A 82 -5.87 -8.82 14.11
C THR A 82 -5.19 -8.38 12.82
N ARG A 83 -5.01 -7.07 12.66
CA ARG A 83 -4.22 -6.40 11.62
C ARG A 83 -2.74 -6.80 11.74
N THR A 84 -2.42 -8.08 11.53
CA THR A 84 -1.08 -8.46 11.14
C THR A 84 -0.89 -7.88 9.76
N ASP A 85 0.11 -7.04 9.61
CA ASP A 85 0.66 -6.58 8.34
C ASP A 85 1.06 -7.83 7.54
N ARG A 86 0.09 -8.46 6.87
CA ARG A 86 0.31 -9.70 6.13
C ARG A 86 1.09 -9.30 4.89
N THR A 87 2.41 -9.34 5.04
CA THR A 87 3.33 -9.20 3.93
C THR A 87 2.93 -10.23 2.87
N LEU A 88 2.55 -9.76 1.68
CA LEU A 88 2.17 -10.64 0.59
C LEU A 88 3.38 -11.50 0.24
N GLN A 89 3.22 -12.82 0.23
CA GLN A 89 4.30 -13.74 -0.07
C GLN A 89 4.24 -14.22 -1.53
N PRO A 90 5.37 -14.31 -2.26
CA PRO A 90 5.40 -14.68 -3.67
C PRO A 90 4.67 -15.99 -3.98
N HIS A 91 4.86 -17.02 -3.14
CA HIS A 91 4.26 -18.35 -3.31
C HIS A 91 2.73 -18.37 -3.28
N THR A 92 2.10 -17.31 -2.75
CA THR A 92 0.64 -17.20 -2.69
C THR A 92 0.03 -16.67 -3.99
N ILE A 93 0.86 -16.12 -4.89
CA ILE A 93 0.44 -15.52 -6.15
C ILE A 93 0.47 -16.58 -7.24
N ASP A 94 -0.70 -17.09 -7.58
CA ASP A 94 -0.95 -18.01 -8.69
C ASP A 94 -1.50 -17.27 -9.92
N ALA A 95 -1.66 -17.99 -11.05
CA ALA A 95 -2.15 -17.42 -12.31
C ALA A 95 -3.55 -16.77 -12.19
N PHE A 96 -4.34 -17.21 -11.20
CA PHE A 96 -5.71 -16.75 -10.95
C PHE A 96 -5.81 -15.85 -9.71
N TRP A 97 -4.69 -15.39 -9.14
CA TRP A 97 -4.69 -14.57 -7.92
C TRP A 97 -5.47 -13.26 -8.09
N LEU A 98 -5.25 -12.57 -9.22
CA LEU A 98 -5.96 -11.32 -9.55
C LEU A 98 -7.46 -11.58 -9.73
N GLU A 99 -7.83 -12.61 -10.50
CA GLU A 99 -9.23 -12.99 -10.73
C GLU A 99 -9.95 -13.29 -9.41
N ARG A 100 -9.31 -14.03 -8.50
CA ARG A 100 -9.87 -14.39 -7.19
C ARG A 100 -10.09 -13.18 -6.28
N ASN A 101 -9.19 -12.19 -6.32
CA ASN A 101 -9.38 -10.95 -5.58
C ASN A 101 -10.47 -10.08 -6.19
N LEU A 102 -10.54 -10.00 -7.51
CA LEU A 102 -11.59 -9.27 -8.23
C LEU A 102 -12.96 -9.93 -8.13
N SER A 103 -13.02 -11.26 -8.00
CA SER A 103 -14.28 -12.00 -7.78
C SER A 103 -14.93 -11.69 -6.44
N LYS A 104 -14.19 -11.09 -5.49
CA LYS A 104 -14.77 -10.59 -4.23
C LYS A 104 -15.52 -9.27 -4.43
N ILE A 105 -15.21 -8.56 -5.51
CA ILE A 105 -15.70 -7.21 -5.83
C ILE A 105 -16.83 -7.31 -6.87
N TYR A 106 -16.59 -8.09 -7.93
CA TYR A 106 -17.52 -8.29 -9.02
C TYR A 106 -18.26 -9.62 -8.85
N SER A 107 -19.59 -9.58 -8.83
CA SER A 107 -20.41 -10.79 -8.70
C SER A 107 -20.36 -11.69 -9.95
N ASN A 108 -20.03 -11.12 -11.11
CA ASN A 108 -19.94 -11.83 -12.37
C ASN A 108 -18.51 -12.31 -12.64
N VAL A 109 -18.33 -13.61 -12.83
CA VAL A 109 -17.04 -14.26 -13.10
C VAL A 109 -16.39 -13.72 -14.37
N THR A 110 -17.17 -13.46 -15.43
CA THR A 110 -16.65 -12.96 -16.70
C THR A 110 -16.09 -11.55 -16.54
N ASP A 111 -16.78 -10.68 -15.80
CA ASP A 111 -16.34 -9.30 -15.57
C ASP A 111 -15.07 -9.28 -14.71
N ALA A 112 -14.99 -10.12 -13.67
CA ALA A 112 -13.79 -10.27 -12.85
C ALA A 112 -12.57 -10.71 -13.68
N LYS A 113 -12.77 -11.64 -14.63
CA LYS A 113 -11.72 -12.10 -15.53
C LYS A 113 -11.24 -11.01 -16.48
N ILE A 114 -12.16 -10.28 -17.12
CA ILE A 114 -11.80 -9.16 -18.01
C ILE A 114 -11.02 -8.10 -17.21
N LYS A 115 -11.49 -7.75 -16.02
CA LYS A 115 -10.82 -6.79 -15.15
C LYS A 115 -9.44 -7.27 -14.71
N ALA A 116 -9.24 -8.57 -14.50
CA ALA A 116 -7.94 -9.13 -14.13
C ALA A 116 -6.90 -8.94 -15.23
N GLU A 117 -7.28 -9.17 -16.49
CA GLU A 117 -6.41 -8.94 -17.65
C GLU A 117 -6.09 -7.44 -17.79
N GLU A 118 -7.10 -6.56 -17.67
CA GLU A 118 -6.89 -5.10 -17.72
C GLU A 118 -5.96 -4.60 -16.60
N VAL A 119 -6.09 -5.14 -15.38
CA VAL A 119 -5.19 -4.84 -14.26
C VAL A 119 -3.77 -5.31 -14.57
N LEU A 120 -3.60 -6.52 -15.12
CA LEU A 120 -2.29 -7.06 -15.49
C LEU A 120 -1.60 -6.18 -16.55
N ASP A 121 -2.35 -5.69 -17.53
CA ASP A 121 -1.82 -4.79 -18.57
C ASP A 121 -1.44 -3.42 -18.02
N ILE A 122 -2.20 -2.89 -17.05
CA ILE A 122 -1.83 -1.66 -16.33
C ILE A 122 -0.53 -1.86 -15.53
N LEU A 123 -0.39 -3.00 -14.85
CA LEU A 123 0.83 -3.35 -14.10
C LEU A 123 2.07 -3.40 -15.01
N LYS A 124 1.92 -3.89 -16.25
CA LYS A 124 3.00 -3.92 -17.26
C LYS A 124 3.34 -2.53 -17.80
N THR A 125 2.33 -1.74 -18.14
CA THR A 125 2.51 -0.53 -18.98
C THR A 125 2.82 0.73 -18.17
N ALA A 126 2.44 0.79 -16.89
CA ALA A 126 2.60 2.02 -16.10
C ALA A 126 4.09 2.40 -15.92
N SER A 127 4.45 3.67 -16.06
CA SER A 127 5.85 4.09 -15.88
C SER A 127 6.21 4.34 -14.42
N ASN A 128 5.26 4.87 -13.64
CA ASN A 128 5.48 5.23 -12.24
C ASN A 128 4.29 4.83 -11.36
N ASN A 129 4.47 4.88 -10.04
CA ASN A 129 3.45 4.47 -9.06
C ASN A 129 2.20 5.36 -9.08
N HIS A 130 2.35 6.65 -9.43
CA HIS A 130 1.23 7.58 -9.50
C HIS A 130 0.33 7.29 -10.71
N GLU A 131 0.93 7.05 -11.87
CA GLU A 131 0.24 6.66 -13.09
C GLU A 131 -0.46 5.30 -12.92
N LEU A 132 0.23 4.34 -12.29
CA LEU A 132 -0.35 3.03 -11.95
C LEU A 132 -1.62 3.21 -11.11
N GLU A 133 -1.51 3.94 -10.01
CA GLU A 133 -2.61 4.18 -9.08
C GLU A 133 -3.79 4.88 -9.76
N ASN A 134 -3.54 5.96 -10.51
CA ASN A 134 -4.60 6.66 -11.25
C ASN A 134 -5.32 5.74 -12.23
N LYS A 135 -4.58 4.94 -13.01
CA LYS A 135 -5.18 3.98 -13.96
C LYS A 135 -6.00 2.91 -13.24
N LEU A 136 -5.50 2.39 -12.12
CA LEU A 136 -6.22 1.40 -11.31
C LEU A 136 -7.49 1.98 -10.68
N ILE A 137 -7.45 3.22 -10.17
CA ILE A 137 -8.62 3.92 -9.62
C ILE A 137 -9.69 4.12 -10.70
N ILE A 138 -9.30 4.52 -11.91
CA ILE A 138 -10.24 4.69 -13.03
C ILE A 138 -10.87 3.33 -13.42
N LEU A 139 -10.08 2.26 -13.39
CA LEU A 139 -10.53 0.93 -13.82
C LEU A 139 -11.46 0.24 -12.80
N LEU A 140 -11.07 0.25 -11.52
CA LEU A 140 -11.69 -0.51 -10.44
C LEU A 140 -12.65 0.33 -9.59
N GLY A 141 -12.56 1.66 -9.70
CA GLY A 141 -13.28 2.60 -8.85
C GLY A 141 -12.53 2.88 -7.53
N PHE A 142 -12.88 4.00 -6.90
CA PHE A 142 -12.27 4.44 -5.63
C PHE A 142 -12.61 3.53 -4.44
N GLU A 143 -13.70 2.76 -4.52
CA GLU A 143 -14.15 1.86 -3.45
C GLU A 143 -13.14 0.74 -3.15
N GLN A 144 -12.27 0.41 -4.11
CA GLN A 144 -11.32 -0.69 -4.02
C GLN A 144 -9.92 -0.24 -3.57
N PHE A 145 -9.85 0.82 -2.76
CA PHE A 145 -8.61 1.46 -2.36
C PHE A 145 -7.60 0.51 -1.70
N GLU A 146 -8.03 -0.38 -0.80
CA GLU A 146 -7.13 -1.33 -0.13
C GLU A 146 -6.50 -2.33 -1.12
N PHE A 147 -7.26 -2.76 -2.12
CA PHE A 147 -6.72 -3.63 -3.17
C PHE A 147 -5.76 -2.86 -4.07
N ILE A 148 -6.10 -1.64 -4.47
CA ILE A 148 -5.23 -0.76 -5.27
C ILE A 148 -3.91 -0.47 -4.53
N LYS A 149 -3.97 -0.21 -3.22
CA LYS A 149 -2.80 -0.03 -2.36
C LYS A 149 -1.90 -1.26 -2.35
N THR A 150 -2.49 -2.45 -2.26
CA THR A 150 -1.77 -3.73 -2.33
C THR A 150 -1.08 -3.90 -3.69
N LEU A 151 -1.79 -3.62 -4.79
CA LEU A 151 -1.23 -3.68 -6.15
C LEU A 151 -0.08 -2.69 -6.34
N ARG A 152 -0.19 -1.48 -5.77
CA ARG A 152 0.86 -0.45 -5.81
C ARG A 152 2.09 -0.87 -4.99
N MET A 153 1.89 -1.44 -3.81
CA MET A 153 2.97 -1.86 -2.92
C MET A 153 3.75 -3.05 -3.47
N TYR A 154 3.06 -4.02 -4.05
CA TYR A 154 3.64 -5.29 -4.53
C TYR A 154 3.65 -5.41 -6.05
N ARG A 155 3.72 -4.27 -6.76
CA ARG A 155 3.57 -4.17 -8.21
C ARG A 155 4.38 -5.22 -8.98
N GLN A 156 5.68 -5.26 -8.74
CA GLN A 156 6.59 -6.14 -9.47
C GLN A 156 6.36 -7.61 -9.12
N MET A 157 6.19 -7.91 -7.83
CA MET A 157 5.96 -9.27 -7.37
C MET A 157 4.67 -9.84 -7.96
N ILE A 158 3.56 -9.09 -7.91
CA ILE A 158 2.29 -9.52 -8.48
C ILE A 158 2.42 -9.71 -9.99
N LEU A 159 3.07 -8.77 -10.69
CA LEU A 159 3.26 -8.85 -12.13
C LEU A 159 4.06 -10.10 -12.54
N TYR A 160 5.27 -10.27 -12.03
CA TYR A 160 6.16 -11.35 -12.45
C TYR A 160 5.69 -12.72 -11.94
N CYS A 161 5.19 -12.84 -10.71
CA CYS A 161 4.64 -14.11 -10.23
C CYS A 161 3.42 -14.53 -11.04
N THR A 162 2.55 -13.59 -11.43
CA THR A 162 1.40 -13.91 -12.29
C THR A 162 1.84 -14.32 -13.69
N LEU A 163 2.84 -13.64 -14.27
CA LEU A 163 3.38 -14.02 -15.59
C LEU A 163 4.05 -15.39 -15.56
N LEU A 164 4.87 -15.65 -14.55
CA LEU A 164 5.55 -16.93 -14.34
C LEU A 164 4.57 -18.08 -14.15
N ALA A 165 3.50 -17.86 -13.39
CA ALA A 165 2.45 -18.85 -13.18
C ALA A 165 1.58 -19.11 -14.43
N ARG A 166 1.51 -18.13 -15.36
CA ARG A 166 0.75 -18.23 -16.60
C ARG A 166 1.57 -18.81 -17.77
N ALA A 167 2.89 -18.68 -17.73
CA ALA A 167 3.79 -19.20 -18.76
C ALA A 167 3.61 -20.71 -18.92
N GLN A 168 3.18 -21.14 -20.12
CA GLN A 168 2.93 -22.56 -20.42
C GLN A 168 4.20 -23.26 -20.95
N ASN A 169 5.14 -22.49 -21.50
CA ASN A 169 6.36 -22.99 -22.12
C ASN A 169 7.58 -22.77 -21.23
N THR A 170 8.49 -23.75 -21.17
CA THR A 170 9.74 -23.65 -20.41
C THR A 170 10.66 -22.53 -20.88
N LEU A 171 10.58 -22.15 -22.16
CA LEU A 171 11.31 -21.03 -22.74
C LEU A 171 10.79 -19.67 -22.23
N GLU A 172 9.47 -19.46 -22.26
CA GLU A 172 8.85 -18.24 -21.72
C GLU A 172 9.12 -18.11 -20.21
N LYS A 173 9.16 -19.24 -19.50
CA LYS A 173 9.52 -19.26 -18.08
C LYS A 173 10.96 -18.81 -17.85
N ALA A 174 11.90 -19.30 -18.66
CA ALA A 174 13.31 -18.92 -18.57
C ALA A 174 13.56 -17.44 -18.89
N GLU A 175 12.87 -16.87 -19.89
CA GLU A 175 12.95 -15.44 -20.24
C GLU A 175 12.42 -14.51 -19.12
N ILE A 176 11.56 -15.02 -18.23
CA ILE A 176 11.02 -14.26 -17.10
C ILE A 176 11.93 -14.38 -15.86
N GLU A 177 12.70 -15.46 -15.74
CA GLU A 177 13.62 -15.72 -14.62
C GLU A 177 14.99 -15.05 -14.78
N GLU A 178 15.41 -14.75 -16.02
CA GLU A 178 16.67 -14.05 -16.36
C GLU A 178 16.57 -12.52 -16.25
#